data_AF-A0A521SJ09-F1
#
_entry.id   AF-A0A521SJ09-F1
#
_cell.length_a   1.000
_cell.length_b   1.000
_cell.length_c   1.000
_cell.angle_alpha   90.00
_cell.angle_beta   90.00
_cell.angle_gamma   90.00
#
_symmetry.space_group_name_H-M   'P 1'
#
loop_
_entity.id
_entity.type
_entity.pdbx_description
1 polymer ?
#
loop_
_entity_poly.entity_id
_entity_poly.type
_entity_poly.pdbx_seq_one_letter_code
_entity_poly.pdbx_strand_id
1 'polypeptide(L)' 'MSAEIKKKKNTLKVVSAESVVNNPAIYEVITKKAYELYEKRGGRHGHDLEDWLEAERLVLSDEETATSA' A
#
# COMPACT_ATOMS: atom_id res chain seq x y z
N MET A 1 27.02 -23.62 22.69
CA MET A 1 25.60 -23.51 23.10
C MET A 1 24.81 -22.85 21.98
N SER A 2 23.77 -23.51 21.51
CA SER A 2 22.89 -23.12 20.40
C SER A 2 21.90 -22.03 20.78
N ALA A 3 21.61 -21.11 19.86
CA ALA A 3 20.28 -20.54 19.64
C ALA A 3 20.26 -19.80 18.27
N GLU A 4 20.08 -20.58 17.21
CA GLU A 4 19.73 -20.08 15.87
C GLU A 4 18.26 -19.63 15.90
N ILE A 5 18.00 -18.32 15.95
CA ILE A 5 16.63 -17.79 15.86
C ILE A 5 16.26 -17.66 14.39
N LYS A 6 15.67 -18.74 13.88
CA LYS A 6 15.01 -18.86 12.58
C LYS A 6 13.76 -17.97 12.53
N LYS A 7 13.87 -16.70 12.13
CA LYS A 7 12.69 -15.90 11.74
C LYS A 7 12.49 -15.90 10.22
N LYS A 8 11.87 -17.00 9.80
CA LYS A 8 10.85 -17.12 8.75
C LYS A 8 10.77 -15.97 7.74
N LYS A 9 11.40 -16.23 6.59
CA LYS A 9 11.21 -15.66 5.25
C LYS A 9 9.81 -15.05 5.07
N ASN A 10 9.68 -13.73 5.17
CA ASN A 10 8.51 -13.00 4.69
C ASN A 10 8.87 -12.31 3.36
N THR A 11 9.42 -13.09 2.43
CA THR A 11 9.78 -12.68 1.06
C THR A 11 8.59 -12.77 0.11
N LEU A 12 7.37 -12.55 0.62
CA LEU A 12 6.12 -12.68 -0.13
C LEU A 12 5.28 -11.40 0.00
N LYS A 13 5.87 -10.25 -0.32
CA LYS A 13 5.13 -9.03 -0.72
C LYS A 13 6.00 -7.86 -1.23
N VAL A 14 7.28 -8.08 -1.52
CA VAL A 14 8.17 -6.98 -1.95
C VAL A 14 7.82 -6.49 -3.37
N VAL A 15 7.07 -7.26 -4.15
CA VAL A 15 6.69 -6.91 -5.52
C VAL A 15 5.61 -5.80 -5.68
N SER A 16 4.93 -5.36 -4.60
CA SER A 16 3.87 -4.32 -4.73
C SER A 16 4.35 -2.89 -4.50
N ALA A 17 5.13 -2.63 -3.46
CA ALA A 17 5.53 -1.27 -3.09
C ALA A 17 6.58 -0.68 -4.06
N GLU A 18 7.40 -1.52 -4.69
CA GLU A 18 8.44 -1.09 -5.63
C GLU A 18 7.84 -0.57 -6.95
N SER A 19 6.71 -1.14 -7.41
CA SER A 19 6.01 -0.70 -8.63
C SER A 19 5.37 0.68 -8.44
N VAL A 20 4.79 0.92 -7.26
CA VAL A 20 4.11 2.16 -6.89
C VAL A 20 5.03 3.37 -6.95
N VAL A 21 6.28 3.22 -6.48
CA VAL A 21 7.27 4.32 -6.48
C VAL A 21 7.81 4.62 -7.88
N ASN A 22 7.82 3.63 -8.76
CA ASN A 22 8.34 3.77 -10.13
C ASN A 22 7.28 4.21 -11.14
N ASN A 23 6.00 4.23 -10.75
CA ASN A 23 4.91 4.67 -11.61
C ASN A 23 4.23 5.92 -11.04
N PRO A 24 4.52 7.13 -11.59
CA PRO A 24 3.94 8.37 -11.09
C PRO A 24 2.41 8.39 -11.18
N ALA A 25 1.82 7.69 -12.15
CA ALA A 25 0.36 7.60 -12.28
C ALA A 25 -0.27 6.84 -11.09
N ILE A 26 0.36 5.74 -10.66
CA ILE A 26 -0.11 4.96 -9.51
C ILE A 26 0.09 5.75 -8.22
N TYR A 27 1.23 6.43 -8.08
CA TYR A 27 1.50 7.31 -6.94
C TYR A 27 0.43 8.41 -6.79
N GLU A 28 0.02 9.06 -7.88
CA GLU A 28 -1.04 10.08 -7.85
C GLU A 28 -2.40 9.51 -7.42
N VAL A 29 -2.77 8.32 -7.90
CA VAL A 29 -4.04 7.68 -7.53
C VAL A 29 -4.03 7.28 -6.05
N ILE A 30 -2.92 6.70 -5.56
CA ILE A 30 -2.77 6.33 -4.15
C ILE A 30 -2.84 7.56 -3.26
N THR A 31 -2.16 8.65 -3.65
CA THR A 31 -2.18 9.91 -2.90
C THR A 31 -3.61 10.46 -2.79
N LYS A 32 -4.36 10.48 -3.90
CA LYS A 32 -5.78 10.89 -3.89
C LYS A 32 -6.64 9.99 -3.00
N LYS A 33 -6.45 8.68 -3.08
CA LYS A 33 -7.19 7.70 -2.26
C LYS A 33 -6.87 7.83 -0.77
N ALA A 34 -5.61 8.02 -0.42
CA ALA A 34 -5.19 8.22 0.97
C ALA A 34 -5.78 9.50 1.55
N TYR A 35 -5.81 10.58 0.76
CA TYR A 35 -6.45 11.84 1.15
C TYR A 35 -7.97 11.68 1.35
N GLU A 36 -8.65 10.96 0.46
CA GLU A 36 -10.09 10.69 0.58
C GLU A 36 -10.41 9.83 1.82
N LEU A 37 -9.54 8.87 2.16
CA LEU A 37 -9.63 8.07 3.39
C LEU A 37 -9.43 8.94 4.64
N TYR A 38 -8.42 9.81 4.63
CA TYR A 38 -8.17 10.77 5.70
C TYR A 38 -9.36 11.71 5.94
N GLU A 39 -9.96 12.26 4.88
CA GLU A 39 -11.15 13.10 4.97
C GLU A 39 -12.37 12.33 5.50
N LYS A 40 -12.61 11.10 5.00
CA LYS A 40 -13.69 10.22 5.48
C LYS A 40 -13.55 9.88 6.97
N ARG A 41 -12.32 9.80 7.48
CA ARG A 41 -12.03 9.50 8.89
C ARG A 41 -12.16 10.73 9.81
N GLY A 42 -12.44 11.90 9.24
CA GLY A 42 -12.58 13.16 9.98
C GLY A 42 -11.24 13.83 10.30
N GLY A 43 -10.21 13.59 9.48
CA GLY A 43 -8.94 14.31 9.56
C GLY A 43 -8.08 13.97 10.78
N ARG A 44 -8.21 12.75 11.32
CA ARG A 44 -7.49 12.34 12.52
C ARG A 44 -6.03 12.02 12.19
N HIS A 45 -5.13 12.88 12.66
CA HIS A 45 -3.68 12.69 12.51
C HIS A 45 -3.20 11.37 13.12
N GLY A 46 -2.13 10.79 12.55
CA GLY A 46 -1.49 9.58 13.07
C GLY A 46 -1.92 8.27 12.40
N HIS A 47 -2.82 8.35 11.42
CA HIS A 47 -3.19 7.22 10.57
C HIS A 47 -2.77 7.42 9.12
N ASP A 48 -2.01 8.47 8.83
CA ASP A 48 -1.57 8.83 7.49
C ASP A 48 -0.87 7.65 6.77
N LEU A 49 -0.08 6.85 7.50
CA LEU A 49 0.56 5.66 6.97
C LEU A 49 -0.42 4.50 6.72
N GLU A 50 -1.41 4.32 7.60
CA GLU A 50 -2.47 3.32 7.42
C GLU A 50 -3.36 3.67 6.23
N ASP A 51 -3.79 4.93 6.14
CA ASP A 51 -4.58 5.46 5.01
C ASP A 51 -3.80 5.33 3.70
N TRP A 52 -2.49 5.55 3.72
CA TRP A 52 -1.62 5.35 2.55
C TRP A 52 -1.47 3.87 2.15
N LEU A 53 -1.28 2.95 3.10
CA LEU A 53 -1.20 1.52 2.82
C LEU A 53 -2.53 0.93 2.33
N GLU A 54 -3.64 1.39 2.90
CA GLU A 54 -5.00 1.02 2.47
C GLU A 54 -5.26 1.54 1.05
N ALA A 55 -4.90 2.80 0.78
CA ALA A 55 -4.98 3.38 -0.56
C ALA A 55 -4.13 2.61 -1.58
N GLU A 56 -2.87 2.27 -1.24
CA GLU A 56 -2.00 1.44 -2.09
C GLU A 56 -2.69 0.12 -2.43
N ARG A 57 -3.26 -0.55 -1.43
CA ARG A 57 -3.95 -1.83 -1.61
C ARG A 57 -5.22 -1.71 -2.46
N LEU A 58 -5.96 -0.62 -2.32
CA LEU A 58 -7.15 -0.35 -3.13
C LEU A 58 -6.77 -0.13 -4.60
N VAL A 59 -5.75 0.68 -4.87
CA VAL A 59 -5.24 0.90 -6.24
C VAL A 59 -4.73 -0.43 -6.79
N LEU A 60 -3.88 -1.13 -6.01
CA LEU A 60 -3.53 -2.57 -6.04
C LEU A 60 -4.57 -3.47 -6.72
N SER A 61 -5.78 -3.38 -6.17
CA SER A 61 -6.88 -4.27 -6.50
C SER A 61 -7.67 -3.74 -7.70
N ASP A 62 -7.76 -2.42 -7.85
CA ASP A 62 -8.49 -1.76 -8.93
C ASP A 62 -7.78 -1.94 -10.27
N GLU A 63 -6.44 -1.83 -10.31
CA GLU A 63 -5.65 -2.02 -11.53
C GLU A 63 -5.68 -3.46 -12.08
N GLU A 64 -5.83 -4.45 -11.19
CA GLU A 64 -6.08 -5.85 -11.57
C GLU A 64 -7.46 -6.01 -12.24
N THR A 65 -8.45 -5.22 -11.82
CA THR A 65 -9.79 -5.22 -12.44
C THR A 65 -9.88 -4.34 -13.70
N ALA A 66 -9.12 -3.26 -13.77
CA ALA A 66 -9.12 -2.33 -14.90
C ALA A 66 -8.32 -2.84 -16.11
N THR A 67 -7.35 -3.73 -15.90
CA THR A 67 -6.60 -4.40 -16.98
C THR A 67 -7.33 -5.66 -17.51
N SER A 68 -8.49 -6.01 -16.93
CA SER A 68 -9.31 -7.17 -17.33
C SER A 68 -10.73 -6.76 -17.77
N ALA A 69 -10.85 -5.69 -18.55
CA ALA A 69 -12.05 -5.29 -19.25
C ALA A 69 -11.70 -4.85 -20.69
#